data_AF-A0A7J2RC02-F1
#
_entry.id   AF-A0A7J2RC02-F1
#
_cell.length_a   1.000
_cell.length_b   1.000
_cell.length_c   1.000
_cell.angle_alpha   90.00
_cell.angle_beta   90.00
_cell.angle_gamma   90.00
#
_symmetry.space_group_name_H-M   'P 1'
#
loop_
_entity.id
_entity.type
_entity.pdbx_description
1 polymer ?
#
loop_
_entity_poly.entity_id
_entity_poly.type
_entity_poly.pdbx_seq_one_letter_code
_entity_poly.pdbx_strand_id
1 'polypeptide(L)'
;MSPKKIVSHSELLGMNQDTIQNNYNSLISLGVSPQKINTHIHLLSVNSKTVKKKYEYLIKLGISPEKITSQAGLLGFNEKTLQANYDNLRGLGITHGKINTYSLLLGWSPKTIRTNFDNLISLGISPDKIVMQAGILGRNPQKISNNFDYLTKTLKIKKGRIQTYFQILMENSDAFAKKLRILKLDIIGLKRRDLFDPNEFIAFFLLSPATIMAKKKYCVMNKIDFTQNLTFLKKPWLKIVAKVNETITKKEANDEGKKLTSPLKKKYDEWMKEYKKWSASFAERRGRRVITRL
;
A
#
# COMPACT_ATOMS: atom_id res chain seq x y z
N MET A 1 -4.64 -14.43 26.03
CA MET A 1 -3.34 -14.08 25.39
C MET A 1 -2.58 -15.37 25.13
N SER A 2 -1.78 -15.46 24.05
CA SER A 2 -0.93 -16.65 23.86
C SER A 2 0.27 -16.61 24.83
N PRO A 3 0.81 -17.75 25.29
CA PRO A 3 1.97 -17.80 26.17
C PRO A 3 3.16 -16.99 25.64
N LYS A 4 3.41 -17.03 24.32
CA LYS A 4 4.47 -16.24 23.67
C LYS A 4 4.32 -14.73 23.85
N LYS A 5 3.09 -14.20 23.89
CA LYS A 5 2.83 -12.76 24.12
C LYS A 5 2.99 -12.35 25.57
N ILE A 6 2.77 -13.28 26.51
CA ILE A 6 2.96 -13.04 27.95
C ILE A 6 4.46 -12.95 28.24
N VAL A 7 5.24 -13.88 27.70
CA VAL A 7 6.72 -13.88 27.84
C VAL A 7 7.35 -12.61 27.25
N SER A 8 6.84 -12.08 26.14
CA SER A 8 7.39 -10.86 25.53
C SER A 8 7.00 -9.55 26.26
N HIS A 9 6.13 -9.64 27.26
CA HIS A 9 5.62 -8.51 28.05
C HIS A 9 5.58 -8.84 29.54
N SER A 10 6.62 -9.51 30.04
CA SER A 10 6.69 -9.95 31.45
C SER A 10 6.66 -8.79 32.44
N GLU A 11 7.00 -7.57 32.00
CA GLU A 11 6.87 -6.36 32.80
C GLU A 11 5.43 -6.14 33.31
N LEU A 12 4.43 -6.58 32.56
CA LEU A 12 3.02 -6.44 32.95
C LEU A 12 2.63 -7.38 34.11
N LEU A 13 3.35 -8.48 34.32
CA LEU A 13 3.05 -9.43 35.39
C LEU A 13 3.37 -8.87 36.77
N GLY A 14 4.32 -7.94 36.86
CA GLY A 14 4.68 -7.24 38.09
C GLY A 14 3.90 -5.95 38.33
N MET A 15 3.01 -5.55 37.41
CA MET A 15 2.25 -4.31 37.53
C MET A 15 0.93 -4.53 38.27
N ASN A 16 0.53 -3.52 39.06
CA ASN A 16 -0.78 -3.52 39.71
C ASN A 16 -1.90 -3.54 38.65
N GLN A 17 -2.88 -4.44 38.84
CA GLN A 17 -4.03 -4.62 37.95
C GLN A 17 -4.81 -3.32 37.71
N ASP A 18 -5.03 -2.50 38.73
CA ASP A 18 -5.73 -1.22 38.59
C ASP A 18 -4.96 -0.24 37.71
N THR A 19 -3.62 -0.27 37.78
CA THR A 19 -2.78 0.56 36.90
C THR A 19 -2.91 0.13 35.45
N ILE A 20 -2.88 -1.19 35.18
CA ILE A 20 -3.07 -1.73 33.84
C ILE A 20 -4.46 -1.37 33.31
N GLN A 21 -5.51 -1.50 34.14
CA GLN A 21 -6.88 -1.17 33.75
C GLN A 21 -7.05 0.33 33.46
N ASN A 22 -6.44 1.19 34.27
CA ASN A 22 -6.46 2.64 34.04
C ASN A 22 -5.73 3.04 32.76
N ASN A 23 -4.58 2.42 32.47
CA ASN A 23 -3.85 2.64 31.21
C ASN A 23 -4.65 2.14 30.00
N TYR A 24 -5.32 0.98 30.13
CA TYR A 24 -6.21 0.45 29.11
C TYR A 24 -7.38 1.42 28.81
N ASN A 25 -8.09 1.86 29.85
CA ASN A 25 -9.20 2.80 29.71
C ASN A 25 -8.76 4.14 29.11
N SER A 26 -7.56 4.59 29.45
CA SER A 26 -6.96 5.80 28.86
C SER A 26 -6.66 5.64 27.37
N LEU A 27 -6.20 4.47 26.92
CA LEU A 27 -6.00 4.20 25.49
C LEU A 27 -7.33 4.15 24.73
N ILE A 28 -8.37 3.58 25.34
CA ILE A 28 -9.73 3.56 24.79
C ILE A 28 -10.28 4.98 24.64
N SER A 29 -10.11 5.85 25.64
CA SER A 29 -10.60 7.23 25.58
C SER A 29 -9.88 8.08 24.54
N LEU A 30 -8.63 7.74 24.19
CA LEU A 30 -7.91 8.32 23.06
C LEU A 30 -8.36 7.77 21.69
N GLY A 31 -9.28 6.79 21.66
CA GLY A 31 -9.80 6.18 20.44
C GLY A 31 -8.97 4.99 19.91
N VAL A 32 -8.02 4.47 20.71
CA VAL A 32 -7.26 3.27 20.32
C VAL A 32 -8.14 2.03 20.52
N SER A 33 -8.38 1.27 19.46
CA SER A 33 -9.26 0.09 19.57
C SER A 33 -8.64 -1.04 20.40
N PRO A 34 -9.44 -1.90 21.06
CA PRO A 34 -8.93 -3.06 21.81
C PRO A 34 -7.97 -3.95 21.00
N GLN A 35 -8.25 -4.14 19.70
CA GLN A 35 -7.39 -4.92 18.81
C GLN A 35 -6.02 -4.26 18.62
N LYS A 36 -5.96 -2.93 18.56
CA LYS A 36 -4.72 -2.17 18.45
C LYS A 36 -3.94 -2.19 19.76
N ILE A 37 -4.61 -2.08 20.90
CA ILE A 37 -3.98 -2.24 22.23
C ILE A 37 -3.34 -3.63 22.35
N ASN A 38 -4.05 -4.70 21.98
CA ASN A 38 -3.51 -6.05 21.98
C ASN A 38 -2.36 -6.29 20.97
N THR A 39 -2.20 -5.40 19.98
CA THR A 39 -1.05 -5.42 19.06
C THR A 39 0.15 -4.66 19.66
N HIS A 40 -0.11 -3.66 20.50
CA HIS A 40 0.90 -2.80 21.12
C HIS A 40 0.80 -2.88 22.66
N ILE A 41 0.87 -4.11 23.18
CA ILE A 41 0.63 -4.42 24.61
C ILE A 41 1.55 -3.64 25.55
N HIS A 42 2.79 -3.37 25.12
CA HIS A 42 3.74 -2.52 25.87
C HIS A 42 3.18 -1.12 26.21
N LEU A 43 2.16 -0.61 25.50
CA LEU A 43 1.55 0.67 25.87
C LEU A 43 0.82 0.61 27.22
N LEU A 44 0.43 -0.58 27.67
CA LEU A 44 -0.18 -0.79 28.99
C LEU A 44 0.81 -0.62 30.14
N SER A 45 2.11 -0.77 29.88
CA SER A 45 3.15 -0.48 30.88
C SER A 45 3.58 0.99 30.92
N VAL A 46 3.10 1.81 29.97
CA VAL A 46 3.41 3.24 29.91
C VAL A 46 2.36 4.02 30.70
N ASN A 47 2.82 4.93 31.56
CA ASN A 47 1.94 5.83 32.31
C ASN A 47 0.98 6.60 31.37
N SER A 48 -0.32 6.61 31.70
CA SER A 48 -1.37 7.23 30.90
C SER A 48 -1.14 8.72 30.61
N LYS A 49 -0.59 9.50 31.56
CA LYS A 49 -0.24 10.92 31.34
C LYS A 49 0.85 11.05 30.27
N THR A 50 1.85 10.17 30.30
CA THR A 50 2.92 10.12 29.29
C THR A 50 2.36 9.76 27.91
N VAL A 51 1.46 8.78 27.82
CA VAL A 51 0.80 8.43 26.55
C VAL A 51 0.01 9.62 26.00
N LYS A 52 -0.77 10.30 26.84
CA LYS A 52 -1.53 11.49 26.43
C LYS A 52 -0.63 12.62 25.93
N LYS A 53 0.47 12.90 26.63
CA LYS A 53 1.45 13.91 26.19
C LYS A 53 2.04 13.58 24.81
N LYS A 54 2.40 12.31 24.58
CA LYS A 54 2.89 11.85 23.28
C LYS A 54 1.83 11.94 22.18
N TYR A 55 0.57 11.65 22.51
CA TYR A 55 -0.56 11.79 21.61
C TYR A 55 -0.73 13.25 21.16
N GLU A 56 -0.73 14.20 22.10
CA GLU A 56 -0.79 15.63 21.83
C GLU A 56 0.41 16.12 21.02
N TYR A 57 1.59 15.56 21.27
CA TYR A 57 2.80 15.86 20.49
C TYR A 57 2.67 15.41 19.03
N LEU A 58 2.15 14.21 18.77
CA LEU A 58 1.89 13.74 17.40
C LEU A 58 0.85 14.63 16.67
N ILE A 59 -0.14 15.16 17.40
CA ILE A 59 -1.08 16.16 16.86
C ILE A 59 -0.33 17.46 16.49
N LYS A 60 0.58 17.95 17.35
CA LYS A 60 1.42 19.12 17.04
C LYS A 60 2.30 18.91 15.80
N LEU A 61 2.72 17.68 15.55
CA LEU A 61 3.41 17.28 14.30
C LEU A 61 2.46 17.14 13.10
N GLY A 62 1.18 17.51 13.23
CA GLY A 62 0.19 17.52 12.16
C GLY A 62 -0.45 16.16 11.85
N ILE A 63 -0.20 15.13 12.66
CA ILE A 63 -0.75 13.79 12.44
C ILE A 63 -2.18 13.76 12.98
N SER A 64 -3.14 13.33 12.16
CA SER A 64 -4.55 13.32 12.57
C SER A 64 -4.82 12.28 13.68
N PRO A 65 -5.80 12.54 14.57
CA PRO A 65 -6.25 11.59 15.58
C PRO A 65 -6.46 10.15 15.06
N GLU A 66 -7.14 10.00 13.92
CA GLU A 66 -7.45 8.69 13.32
C GLU A 66 -6.19 7.95 12.86
N LYS A 67 -5.16 8.68 12.41
CA LYS A 67 -3.87 8.08 12.06
C LYS A 67 -3.10 7.67 13.31
N ILE A 68 -3.11 8.49 14.36
CA ILE A 68 -2.40 8.16 15.61
C ILE A 68 -2.99 6.89 16.22
N THR A 69 -4.32 6.79 16.31
CA THR A 69 -4.99 5.62 16.90
C THR A 69 -4.83 4.36 16.05
N SER A 70 -4.88 4.50 14.71
CA SER A 70 -4.62 3.37 13.81
C SER A 70 -3.14 2.92 13.79
N GLN A 71 -2.23 3.80 14.22
CA GLN A 71 -0.78 3.57 14.31
C GLN A 71 -0.28 3.70 15.76
N ALA A 72 -1.03 3.14 16.72
CA ALA A 72 -0.79 3.32 18.14
C ALA A 72 0.64 3.00 18.61
N GLY A 73 1.40 2.17 17.89
CA GLY A 73 2.82 1.96 18.15
C GLY A 73 3.68 3.23 18.17
N LEU A 74 3.26 4.32 17.51
CA LEU A 74 3.95 5.62 17.59
C LEU A 74 3.94 6.21 19.01
N LEU A 75 2.93 5.88 19.82
CA LEU A 75 2.83 6.29 21.23
C LEU A 75 3.87 5.59 22.13
N GLY A 76 4.54 4.56 21.62
CA GLY A 76 5.67 3.91 22.30
C GLY A 76 6.92 4.81 22.31
N PHE A 77 7.11 5.65 21.30
CA PHE A 77 8.32 6.49 21.17
C PHE A 77 8.25 7.74 22.04
N ASN A 78 9.41 8.23 22.49
CA ASN A 78 9.50 9.51 23.19
C ASN A 78 9.55 10.68 22.19
N GLU A 79 9.26 11.90 22.67
CA GLU A 79 9.21 13.12 21.85
C GLU A 79 10.54 13.40 21.14
N LYS A 80 11.68 13.22 21.84
CA LYS A 80 13.02 13.44 21.28
C LYS A 80 13.32 12.52 20.10
N THR A 81 12.96 11.25 20.20
CA THR A 81 13.12 10.27 19.11
C THR A 81 12.22 10.61 17.93
N LEU A 82 10.95 10.95 18.20
CA LEU A 82 10.01 11.34 17.14
C LEU A 82 10.47 12.63 16.42
N GLN A 83 10.98 13.62 17.16
CA GLN A 83 11.54 14.85 16.59
C GLN A 83 12.78 14.54 15.73
N ALA A 84 13.73 13.77 16.24
CA ALA A 84 14.92 13.40 15.48
C ALA A 84 14.59 12.64 14.19
N ASN A 85 13.60 11.73 14.25
CA ASN A 85 13.12 11.01 13.07
C ASN A 85 12.40 11.95 12.10
N TYR A 86 11.61 12.90 12.60
CA TYR A 86 10.98 13.94 11.80
C TYR A 86 12.01 14.80 11.07
N ASP A 87 13.02 15.30 11.78
CA ASP A 87 14.08 16.14 11.23
C ASP A 87 14.93 15.38 10.20
N ASN A 88 15.20 14.10 10.43
CA ASN A 88 15.85 13.25 9.44
C ASN A 88 15.02 13.13 8.15
N LEU A 89 13.70 12.93 8.25
CA LEU A 89 12.82 12.89 7.07
C LEU A 89 12.80 14.24 6.34
N ARG A 90 12.79 15.36 7.09
CA ARG A 90 12.91 16.71 6.51
C ARG A 90 14.25 16.93 5.82
N GLY A 91 15.34 16.44 6.40
CA GLY A 91 16.69 16.49 5.82
C GLY A 91 16.82 15.70 4.51
N LEU A 92 15.97 14.68 4.29
CA LEU A 92 15.86 13.98 3.01
C LEU A 92 14.97 14.70 1.99
N GLY A 93 14.44 15.88 2.30
CA GLY A 93 13.56 16.65 1.42
C GLY A 93 12.07 16.24 1.48
N ILE A 94 11.68 15.36 2.41
CA ILE A 94 10.28 14.94 2.54
C ILE A 94 9.48 16.08 3.19
N THR A 95 8.41 16.52 2.53
CA THR A 95 7.57 17.63 3.02
C THR A 95 6.77 17.24 4.26
N HIS A 96 6.41 18.22 5.09
CA HIS A 96 5.53 18.01 6.25
C HIS A 96 4.24 17.24 5.88
N GLY A 97 3.57 17.65 4.80
CA GLY A 97 2.37 16.96 4.30
C GLY A 97 2.61 15.50 3.90
N LYS A 98 3.80 15.19 3.37
CA LYS A 98 4.19 13.81 3.04
C LYS A 98 4.55 13.00 4.27
N ILE A 99 5.23 13.59 5.27
CA ILE A 99 5.47 12.94 6.57
C ILE A 99 4.14 12.60 7.24
N ASN A 100 3.18 13.52 7.27
CA ASN A 100 1.84 13.24 7.78
C ASN A 100 1.16 12.09 6.98
N THR A 101 1.24 12.13 5.65
CA THR A 101 0.70 11.05 4.79
C THR A 101 1.31 9.68 5.14
N TYR A 102 2.61 9.64 5.45
CA TYR A 102 3.37 8.44 5.74
C TYR A 102 3.92 8.44 7.18
N SER A 103 3.08 8.77 8.16
CA SER A 103 3.46 8.98 9.56
C SER A 103 4.16 7.78 10.22
N LEU A 104 3.92 6.56 9.72
CA LEU A 104 4.63 5.36 10.16
C LEU A 104 6.15 5.47 10.00
N LEU A 105 6.66 6.28 9.07
CA LEU A 105 8.10 6.51 8.88
C LEU A 105 8.77 7.10 10.13
N LEU A 106 8.01 7.81 10.99
CA LEU A 106 8.51 8.32 12.27
C LEU A 106 8.88 7.22 13.26
N GLY A 107 8.38 6.00 13.08
CA GLY A 107 8.75 4.84 13.88
C GLY A 107 10.00 4.11 13.39
N TRP A 108 10.63 4.55 12.29
CA TRP A 108 11.81 3.90 11.72
C TRP A 108 13.09 4.63 12.11
N SER A 109 14.18 3.86 12.25
CA SER A 109 15.48 4.49 12.52
C SER A 109 15.98 5.28 11.29
N PRO A 110 16.66 6.42 11.51
CA PRO A 110 17.25 7.22 10.43
C PRO A 110 18.14 6.40 9.50
N LYS A 111 18.95 5.49 10.07
CA LYS A 111 19.81 4.57 9.31
C LYS A 111 19.00 3.69 8.35
N THR A 112 17.88 3.11 8.80
CA THR A 112 17.04 2.25 7.95
C THR A 112 16.43 3.03 6.80
N ILE A 113 15.89 4.22 7.09
CA ILE A 113 15.32 5.10 6.08
C ILE A 113 16.38 5.49 5.04
N ARG A 114 17.60 5.82 5.49
CA ARG A 114 18.70 6.18 4.60
C ARG A 114 19.14 5.02 3.70
N THR A 115 19.33 3.83 4.27
CA THR A 115 19.65 2.63 3.49
C THR A 115 18.57 2.34 2.44
N ASN A 116 17.28 2.50 2.78
CA ASN A 116 16.19 2.30 1.84
C ASN A 116 16.17 3.37 0.74
N PHE A 117 16.50 4.62 1.08
CA PHE A 117 16.62 5.72 0.15
C PHE A 117 17.76 5.48 -0.85
N ASP A 118 18.95 5.14 -0.35
CA ASP A 118 20.14 4.87 -1.18
C ASP A 118 19.93 3.64 -2.08
N ASN A 119 19.23 2.61 -1.60
CA ASN A 119 18.84 1.45 -2.43
C ASN A 119 17.92 1.85 -3.59
N LEU A 120 17.03 2.82 -3.43
CA LEU A 120 16.18 3.29 -4.53
C LEU A 120 16.98 4.11 -5.56
N ILE A 121 17.96 4.88 -5.08
CA ILE A 121 18.90 5.60 -5.96
C ILE A 121 19.73 4.63 -6.77
N SER A 122 20.23 3.54 -6.18
CA SER A 122 21.03 2.53 -6.91
C SER A 122 20.22 1.80 -7.99
N LEU A 123 18.89 1.75 -7.85
CA LEU A 123 17.97 1.26 -8.90
C LEU A 123 17.66 2.32 -9.98
N GLY A 124 18.25 3.52 -9.87
CA GLY A 124 18.10 4.65 -10.80
C GLY A 124 16.79 5.42 -10.63
N ILE A 125 16.20 5.41 -9.42
CA ILE A 125 15.03 6.24 -9.10
C ILE A 125 15.54 7.58 -8.57
N SER A 126 15.12 8.68 -9.21
CA SER A 126 15.54 10.03 -8.83
C SER A 126 15.06 10.41 -7.42
N PRO A 127 15.87 11.13 -6.62
CA PRO A 127 15.50 11.62 -5.29
C PRO A 127 14.11 12.29 -5.22
N ASP A 128 13.80 13.17 -6.17
CA ASP A 128 12.51 13.88 -6.23
C ASP A 128 11.29 12.94 -6.28
N LYS A 129 11.42 11.85 -7.03
CA LYS A 129 10.37 10.82 -7.11
C LYS A 129 10.24 10.08 -5.79
N ILE A 130 11.35 9.75 -5.14
CA ILE A 130 11.37 9.04 -3.85
C ILE A 130 10.66 9.89 -2.79
N VAL A 131 11.00 11.17 -2.67
CA VAL A 131 10.38 12.06 -1.67
C VAL A 131 8.89 12.28 -1.94
N MET A 132 8.48 12.33 -3.21
CA MET A 132 7.06 12.41 -3.60
C MET A 132 6.25 11.16 -3.18
N GLN A 133 6.89 9.99 -3.06
CA GLN A 133 6.25 8.74 -2.61
C GLN A 133 7.02 8.11 -1.43
N ALA A 134 7.32 8.91 -0.41
CA ALA A 134 8.14 8.50 0.73
C ALA A 134 7.67 7.21 1.43
N GLY A 135 6.41 6.82 1.29
CA GLY A 135 5.89 5.54 1.81
C GLY A 135 6.64 4.29 1.32
N ILE A 136 7.38 4.35 0.20
CA ILE A 136 8.25 3.24 -0.23
C ILE A 136 9.43 3.02 0.73
N LEU A 137 9.86 4.04 1.47
CA LEU A 137 10.98 3.96 2.41
C LEU A 137 10.68 3.10 3.64
N GLY A 138 9.41 2.80 3.90
CA GLY A 138 9.00 1.82 4.92
C GLY A 138 8.99 0.37 4.41
N ARG A 139 9.48 0.11 3.19
CA ARG A 139 9.54 -1.24 2.59
C ARG A 139 10.91 -1.86 2.78
N ASN A 140 10.95 -3.19 2.79
CA ASN A 140 12.20 -3.94 2.84
C ASN A 140 12.97 -3.75 1.52
N PRO A 141 14.23 -3.28 1.56
CA PRO A 141 14.99 -2.91 0.36
C PRO A 141 15.30 -4.13 -0.51
N GLN A 142 15.64 -5.27 0.08
CA GLN A 142 15.88 -6.51 -0.66
C GLN A 142 14.64 -6.94 -1.45
N LYS A 143 13.44 -6.84 -0.85
CA LYS A 143 12.19 -7.15 -1.57
C LYS A 143 11.96 -6.19 -2.74
N ILE A 144 12.27 -4.91 -2.59
CA ILE A 144 12.17 -3.93 -3.69
C ILE A 144 13.14 -4.29 -4.82
N SER A 145 14.40 -4.56 -4.50
CA SER A 145 15.43 -4.92 -5.50
C SER A 145 15.10 -6.23 -6.21
N ASN A 146 14.64 -7.26 -5.48
CA ASN A 146 14.16 -8.50 -6.07
C ASN A 146 12.95 -8.28 -7.01
N ASN A 147 12.04 -7.38 -6.63
CA ASN A 147 10.88 -7.05 -7.46
C ASN A 147 11.32 -6.31 -8.73
N PHE A 148 12.25 -5.36 -8.62
CA PHE A 148 12.84 -4.67 -9.76
C PHE A 148 13.49 -5.66 -10.75
N ASP A 149 14.28 -6.60 -10.23
CA ASP A 149 14.90 -7.67 -11.01
C ASP A 149 13.87 -8.57 -11.68
N TYR A 150 12.81 -8.95 -10.98
CA TYR A 150 11.73 -9.75 -11.55
C TYR A 150 11.03 -9.00 -12.70
N LEU A 151 10.65 -7.75 -12.49
CA LEU A 151 9.97 -6.96 -13.52
C LEU A 151 10.85 -6.76 -14.78
N THR A 152 12.16 -6.58 -14.60
CA THR A 152 13.10 -6.39 -15.71
C THR A 152 13.48 -7.69 -16.41
N LYS A 153 13.99 -8.67 -15.66
CA LYS A 153 14.59 -9.89 -16.22
C LYS A 153 13.51 -10.88 -16.68
N THR A 154 12.40 -10.95 -15.95
CA THR A 154 11.34 -11.93 -16.17
C THR A 154 10.20 -11.36 -17.00
N LEU A 155 9.61 -10.24 -16.57
CA LEU A 155 8.48 -9.63 -17.28
C LEU A 155 8.92 -8.72 -18.44
N LYS A 156 10.22 -8.59 -18.68
CA LYS A 156 10.82 -7.80 -19.77
C LYS A 156 10.36 -6.33 -19.79
N ILE A 157 10.03 -5.76 -18.64
CA ILE A 157 9.69 -4.34 -18.51
C ILE A 157 10.98 -3.52 -18.55
N LYS A 158 11.04 -2.53 -19.44
CA LYS A 158 12.20 -1.64 -19.59
C LYS A 158 12.48 -0.91 -18.27
N LYS A 159 13.75 -0.87 -17.85
CA LYS A 159 14.21 -0.22 -16.59
C LYS A 159 13.66 1.20 -16.45
N GLY A 160 13.75 2.03 -17.49
CA GLY A 160 13.25 3.40 -17.49
C GLY A 160 11.74 3.52 -17.22
N ARG A 161 10.94 2.51 -17.61
CA ARG A 161 9.51 2.47 -17.28
C ARG A 161 9.29 2.16 -15.80
N ILE A 162 10.05 1.23 -15.24
CA ILE A 162 9.99 0.91 -13.80
C ILE A 162 10.44 2.13 -12.98
N GLN A 163 11.53 2.79 -13.35
CA GLN A 163 12.02 4.00 -12.67
C GLN A 163 11.02 5.17 -12.76
N THR A 164 10.22 5.22 -13.82
CA THR A 164 9.13 6.21 -13.98
C THR A 164 7.92 5.86 -13.13
N TYR A 165 7.51 4.58 -13.12
CA TYR A 165 6.34 4.08 -12.42
C TYR A 165 6.72 3.21 -11.22
N PHE A 166 7.71 3.64 -10.44
CA PHE A 166 8.35 2.81 -9.43
C PHE A 166 7.42 2.38 -8.29
N GLN A 167 6.22 2.97 -8.20
CA GLN A 167 5.17 2.52 -7.29
C GLN A 167 4.78 1.04 -7.55
N ILE A 168 4.99 0.51 -8.77
CA ILE A 168 4.80 -0.93 -9.04
C ILE A 168 5.71 -1.83 -8.22
N LEU A 169 6.85 -1.31 -7.73
CA LEU A 169 7.75 -2.05 -6.84
C LEU A 169 7.13 -2.30 -5.46
N MET A 170 6.13 -1.51 -5.09
CA MET A 170 5.38 -1.67 -3.83
C MET A 170 4.29 -2.74 -3.94
N GLU A 171 3.94 -3.17 -5.15
CA GLU A 171 2.99 -4.26 -5.40
C GLU A 171 3.68 -5.62 -5.30
N ASN A 172 2.93 -6.66 -4.97
CA ASN A 172 3.42 -8.03 -5.09
C ASN A 172 3.70 -8.35 -6.58
N SER A 173 4.87 -8.90 -6.89
CA SER A 173 5.31 -9.25 -8.24
C SER A 173 4.30 -10.12 -9.01
N ASP A 174 3.72 -11.10 -8.35
CA ASP A 174 2.78 -12.05 -8.97
C ASP A 174 1.40 -11.43 -9.16
N ALA A 175 0.98 -10.55 -8.24
CA ALA A 175 -0.20 -9.73 -8.41
C ALA A 175 -0.09 -8.85 -9.66
N PHE A 176 1.09 -8.25 -9.87
CA PHE A 176 1.38 -7.45 -11.06
C PHE A 176 1.43 -8.31 -12.33
N ALA A 177 2.09 -9.48 -12.32
CA ALA A 177 2.08 -10.40 -13.45
C ALA A 177 0.66 -10.87 -13.81
N LYS A 178 -0.18 -11.18 -12.81
CA LYS A 178 -1.58 -11.53 -13.04
C LYS A 178 -2.37 -10.36 -13.64
N LYS A 179 -2.11 -9.14 -13.21
CA LYS A 179 -2.71 -7.93 -13.81
C LYS A 179 -2.40 -7.84 -15.30
N LEU A 180 -1.14 -8.02 -15.69
CA LEU A 180 -0.75 -8.05 -17.09
C LEU A 180 -1.46 -9.16 -17.86
N ARG A 181 -1.67 -10.33 -17.24
CA ARG A 181 -2.39 -11.44 -17.88
C ARG A 181 -3.88 -11.13 -18.10
N ILE A 182 -4.53 -10.49 -17.14
CA ILE A 182 -5.91 -10.00 -17.29
C ILE A 182 -5.97 -8.96 -18.41
N LEU A 183 -4.99 -8.05 -18.46
CA LEU A 183 -4.91 -7.06 -19.53
C LEU A 183 -4.80 -7.74 -20.91
N LYS A 184 -3.87 -8.69 -21.07
CA LYS A 184 -3.68 -9.47 -22.31
C LYS A 184 -4.97 -10.18 -22.74
N LEU A 185 -5.51 -11.03 -21.88
CA LEU A 185 -6.58 -11.96 -22.25
C LEU A 185 -7.96 -11.31 -22.20
N ASP A 186 -8.25 -10.62 -21.09
CA ASP A 186 -9.61 -10.20 -20.79
C ASP A 186 -9.90 -8.78 -21.26
N ILE A 187 -8.90 -7.92 -21.43
CA ILE A 187 -9.10 -6.53 -21.84
C ILE A 187 -8.80 -6.34 -23.33
N ILE A 188 -7.60 -6.74 -23.76
CA ILE A 188 -7.18 -6.63 -25.16
C ILE A 188 -7.82 -7.72 -26.02
N GLY A 189 -8.07 -8.91 -25.44
CA GLY A 189 -8.66 -10.03 -26.17
C GLY A 189 -7.65 -10.88 -26.94
N LEU A 190 -6.35 -10.77 -26.62
CA LEU A 190 -5.32 -11.59 -27.21
C LEU A 190 -5.44 -13.05 -26.74
N LYS A 191 -5.13 -13.99 -27.63
CA LYS A 191 -5.00 -15.41 -27.26
C LYS A 191 -3.74 -15.62 -26.44
N ARG A 192 -3.69 -16.76 -25.75
CA ARG A 192 -2.55 -17.10 -24.87
C ARG A 192 -1.20 -17.10 -25.59
N ARG A 193 -1.18 -17.54 -26.84
CA ARG A 193 0.01 -17.66 -27.70
C ARG A 193 0.40 -16.36 -28.38
N ASP A 194 -0.48 -15.37 -28.40
CA ASP A 194 -0.24 -14.14 -29.12
C ASP A 194 0.84 -13.33 -28.38
N LEU A 195 1.67 -12.63 -29.12
CA LEU A 195 2.71 -11.77 -28.55
C LEU A 195 2.06 -10.66 -27.71
N PHE A 196 2.63 -10.40 -26.53
CA PHE A 196 2.18 -9.34 -25.65
C PHE A 196 3.40 -8.61 -25.08
N ASP A 197 3.64 -7.38 -25.52
CA ASP A 197 4.66 -6.52 -24.93
C ASP A 197 4.05 -5.65 -23.81
N PRO A 198 4.35 -5.91 -22.52
CA PRO A 198 3.83 -5.09 -21.43
C PRO A 198 4.30 -3.63 -21.49
N ASN A 199 5.36 -3.31 -22.22
CA ASN A 199 5.87 -1.95 -22.35
C ASN A 199 4.98 -1.03 -23.19
N GLU A 200 4.08 -1.57 -24.00
CA GLU A 200 3.08 -0.80 -24.75
C GLU A 200 1.92 -0.35 -23.85
N PHE A 201 1.78 -0.95 -22.67
CA PHE A 201 0.62 -0.80 -21.79
C PHE A 201 0.95 -0.14 -20.44
N ILE A 202 1.98 0.69 -20.39
CA ILE A 202 2.44 1.41 -19.17
C ILE A 202 1.33 2.21 -18.48
N ALA A 203 0.33 2.67 -19.25
CA ALA A 203 -0.82 3.42 -18.74
C ALA A 203 -1.68 2.62 -17.74
N PHE A 204 -1.54 1.30 -17.72
CA PHE A 204 -2.32 0.40 -16.86
C PHE A 204 -1.55 -0.12 -15.64
N PHE A 205 -0.25 0.19 -15.53
CA PHE A 205 0.62 -0.36 -14.48
C PHE A 205 0.11 -0.06 -13.07
N LEU A 206 -0.40 1.16 -12.86
CA LEU A 206 -0.90 1.62 -11.57
C LEU A 206 -2.39 1.40 -11.35
N LEU A 207 -3.11 0.86 -12.36
CA LEU A 207 -4.54 0.59 -12.25
C LEU A 207 -4.79 -0.79 -11.64
N SER A 208 -5.88 -0.90 -10.89
CA SER A 208 -6.30 -2.20 -10.37
C SER A 208 -6.96 -3.02 -11.49
N PRO A 209 -6.71 -4.35 -11.57
CA PRO A 209 -7.39 -5.21 -12.54
C PRO A 209 -8.92 -5.12 -12.43
N ALA A 210 -9.45 -5.07 -11.20
CA ALA A 210 -10.88 -4.95 -10.93
C ALA A 210 -11.48 -3.67 -11.52
N THR A 211 -10.77 -2.54 -11.41
CA THR A 211 -11.22 -1.26 -11.98
C THR A 211 -11.24 -1.31 -13.50
N ILE A 212 -10.22 -1.87 -14.15
CA ILE A 212 -10.17 -1.95 -15.62
C ILE A 212 -11.29 -2.86 -16.13
N MET A 213 -11.49 -4.02 -15.51
CA MET A 213 -12.58 -4.95 -15.85
C MET A 213 -13.97 -4.32 -15.63
N ALA A 214 -14.17 -3.60 -14.54
CA ALA A 214 -15.43 -2.90 -14.26
C ALA A 214 -15.74 -1.87 -15.34
N LYS A 215 -14.75 -1.07 -15.75
CA LYS A 215 -14.91 -0.07 -16.80
C LYS A 215 -15.15 -0.70 -18.16
N LYS A 216 -14.43 -1.78 -18.50
CA LYS A 216 -14.71 -2.56 -19.71
C LYS A 216 -16.16 -3.04 -19.71
N LYS A 217 -16.62 -3.65 -18.61
CA LYS A 217 -18.00 -4.14 -18.47
C LYS A 217 -19.00 -3.02 -18.68
N TYR A 218 -18.78 -1.86 -18.05
CA TYR A 218 -19.64 -0.69 -18.22
C TYR A 218 -19.71 -0.23 -19.67
N CYS A 219 -18.56 -0.11 -20.35
CA CYS A 219 -18.52 0.29 -21.75
C CYS A 219 -19.29 -0.69 -22.64
N VAL A 220 -19.10 -2.00 -22.44
CA VAL A 220 -19.82 -3.04 -23.21
C VAL A 220 -21.34 -2.95 -22.96
N MET A 221 -21.77 -2.85 -21.71
CA MET A 221 -23.19 -2.75 -21.35
C MET A 221 -23.87 -1.53 -21.98
N ASN A 222 -23.12 -0.44 -22.15
CA ASN A 222 -23.64 0.83 -22.67
C ASN A 222 -23.20 1.12 -24.11
N LYS A 223 -22.70 0.11 -24.84
CA LYS A 223 -22.26 0.23 -26.25
C LYS A 223 -21.25 1.37 -26.50
N ILE A 224 -20.41 1.67 -25.51
CA ILE A 224 -19.31 2.64 -25.66
C ILE A 224 -18.13 1.91 -26.31
N ASP A 225 -17.76 2.29 -27.52
CA ASP A 225 -16.55 1.76 -28.15
C ASP A 225 -15.28 2.36 -27.51
N PHE A 226 -14.38 1.48 -27.09
CA PHE A 226 -13.07 1.79 -26.55
C PHE A 226 -11.95 0.96 -27.20
N THR A 227 -12.28 0.14 -28.21
CA THR A 227 -11.36 -0.84 -28.81
C THR A 227 -10.18 -0.17 -29.49
N GLN A 228 -10.42 0.94 -30.18
CA GLN A 228 -9.38 1.75 -30.84
C GLN A 228 -8.60 2.64 -29.87
N ASN A 229 -9.06 2.78 -28.62
CA ASN A 229 -8.40 3.59 -27.61
C ASN A 229 -8.56 2.98 -26.22
N LEU A 230 -7.80 1.93 -25.95
CA LEU A 230 -7.80 1.25 -24.65
C LEU A 230 -7.52 2.21 -23.49
N THR A 231 -6.73 3.27 -23.72
CA THR A 231 -6.45 4.29 -22.69
C THR A 231 -7.70 5.10 -22.31
N PHE A 232 -8.83 4.93 -22.99
CA PHE A 232 -10.11 5.41 -22.49
C PHE A 232 -10.46 4.79 -21.12
N LEU A 233 -10.10 3.52 -20.90
CA LEU A 233 -10.37 2.82 -19.64
C LEU A 233 -9.54 3.34 -18.44
N LYS A 234 -8.49 4.14 -18.64
CA LYS A 234 -7.80 4.83 -17.52
C LYS A 234 -8.55 6.06 -17.03
N LYS A 235 -9.46 6.64 -17.83
CA LYS A 235 -10.13 7.90 -17.47
C LYS A 235 -10.95 7.77 -16.17
N PRO A 236 -11.13 8.84 -15.39
CA PRO A 236 -12.00 8.82 -14.20
C PRO A 236 -13.40 8.32 -14.55
N TRP A 237 -14.11 7.69 -13.59
CA TRP A 237 -15.46 7.19 -13.80
C TRP A 237 -16.40 8.25 -14.36
N LEU A 238 -16.32 9.50 -13.88
CA LEU A 238 -17.06 10.64 -14.43
C LEU A 238 -16.95 10.75 -15.96
N LYS A 239 -15.74 10.66 -16.52
CA LYS A 239 -15.53 10.79 -17.98
C LYS A 239 -16.05 9.60 -18.77
N ILE A 240 -16.22 8.44 -18.14
CA ILE A 240 -16.72 7.22 -18.77
C ILE A 240 -18.25 7.21 -18.71
N VAL A 241 -18.83 7.45 -17.53
CA VAL A 241 -20.28 7.46 -17.31
C VAL A 241 -20.95 8.65 -18.01
N ALA A 242 -20.25 9.78 -18.12
CA ALA A 242 -20.73 10.93 -18.89
C ALA A 242 -20.93 10.66 -20.39
N LYS A 243 -20.48 9.52 -20.93
CA LYS A 243 -20.81 9.10 -22.30
C LYS A 243 -22.24 8.57 -22.44
N VAL A 244 -22.89 8.26 -21.33
CA VAL A 244 -24.27 7.75 -21.28
C VAL A 244 -25.18 8.78 -20.63
N ASN A 245 -24.70 9.44 -19.57
CA ASN A 245 -25.44 10.48 -18.86
C ASN A 245 -24.56 11.72 -18.67
N GLU A 246 -24.73 12.72 -19.54
CA GLU A 246 -23.92 13.93 -19.56
C GLU A 246 -24.08 14.81 -18.32
N THR A 247 -25.22 14.75 -17.65
CA THR A 247 -25.52 15.57 -16.47
C THR A 247 -25.09 14.92 -15.15
N ILE A 248 -24.46 13.74 -15.20
CA ILE A 248 -24.07 13.00 -14.01
C ILE A 248 -23.02 13.76 -13.17
N THR A 249 -23.21 13.77 -11.86
CA THR A 249 -22.23 14.33 -10.94
C THR A 249 -21.02 13.41 -10.74
N LYS A 250 -19.90 13.98 -10.29
CA LYS A 250 -18.70 13.20 -9.91
C LYS A 250 -18.99 12.14 -8.84
N LYS A 251 -19.90 12.44 -7.89
CA LYS A 251 -20.25 11.54 -6.79
C LYS A 251 -21.00 10.33 -7.33
N GLU A 252 -22.07 10.55 -8.10
CA GLU A 252 -22.88 9.50 -8.70
C GLU A 252 -22.05 8.59 -9.62
N ALA A 253 -21.19 9.18 -10.46
CA ALA A 253 -20.30 8.39 -11.32
C ALA A 253 -19.33 7.51 -10.52
N ASN A 254 -18.81 8.00 -9.39
CA ASN A 254 -17.95 7.23 -8.51
C ASN A 254 -18.72 6.13 -7.77
N ASP A 255 -19.96 6.39 -7.36
CA ASP A 255 -20.82 5.40 -6.71
C ASP A 255 -21.18 4.27 -7.68
N GLU A 256 -21.52 4.60 -8.91
CA GLU A 256 -21.73 3.62 -9.99
C GLU A 256 -20.47 2.80 -10.25
N GLY A 257 -19.32 3.47 -10.37
CA GLY A 257 -18.03 2.83 -10.49
C GLY A 257 -17.70 1.89 -9.33
N LYS A 258 -18.07 2.27 -8.10
CA LYS A 258 -17.87 1.45 -6.90
C LYS A 258 -18.77 0.22 -6.91
N LYS A 259 -20.04 0.33 -7.31
CA LYS A 259 -20.96 -0.81 -7.46
C LYS A 259 -20.40 -1.87 -8.40
N LEU A 260 -19.82 -1.45 -9.53
CA LEU A 260 -19.25 -2.37 -10.53
C LEU A 260 -17.88 -2.94 -10.11
N THR A 261 -17.05 -2.12 -9.45
CA THR A 261 -15.69 -2.53 -9.07
C THR A 261 -15.68 -3.43 -7.83
N SER A 262 -16.57 -3.22 -6.87
CA SER A 262 -16.52 -3.89 -5.56
C SER A 262 -16.62 -5.43 -5.63
N PRO A 263 -17.55 -6.02 -6.40
CA PRO A 263 -17.63 -7.48 -6.54
C PRO A 263 -16.35 -8.09 -7.15
N LEU A 264 -15.80 -7.42 -8.17
CA LEU A 264 -14.57 -7.86 -8.84
C LEU A 264 -13.35 -7.76 -7.91
N LYS A 265 -13.30 -6.69 -7.11
CA LYS A 265 -12.26 -6.51 -6.10
C LYS A 265 -12.35 -7.59 -5.01
N LYS A 266 -13.55 -7.89 -4.51
CA LYS A 266 -13.75 -8.95 -3.50
C LYS A 266 -13.24 -10.30 -4.00
N LYS A 267 -13.60 -10.69 -5.23
CA LYS A 267 -13.12 -11.93 -5.87
C LYS A 267 -11.58 -11.93 -6.05
N TYR A 268 -11.00 -10.79 -6.42
CA TYR A 268 -9.54 -10.66 -6.53
C TYR A 268 -8.85 -10.79 -5.16
N ASP A 269 -9.39 -10.16 -4.12
CA ASP A 269 -8.85 -10.20 -2.77
C ASP A 269 -8.94 -11.62 -2.16
N GLU A 270 -10.03 -12.35 -2.41
CA GLU A 270 -10.19 -13.77 -2.06
C GLU A 270 -9.11 -14.63 -2.73
N TRP A 271 -8.93 -14.46 -4.03
CA TRP A 271 -7.85 -15.15 -4.75
C TRP A 271 -6.46 -14.82 -4.19
N MET A 272 -6.20 -13.55 -3.83
CA MET A 272 -4.93 -13.15 -3.22
C MET A 272 -4.71 -13.78 -1.84
N LYS A 273 -5.77 -13.97 -1.05
CA LYS A 273 -5.70 -14.66 0.25
C LYS A 273 -5.32 -16.13 0.05
N GLU A 274 -5.97 -16.82 -0.88
CA GLU A 274 -5.62 -18.20 -1.22
C GLU A 274 -4.18 -18.27 -1.75
N TYR A 275 -3.83 -17.40 -2.69
CA TYR A 275 -2.47 -17.35 -3.23
C TYR A 275 -1.41 -17.20 -2.14
N LYS A 276 -1.62 -16.33 -1.14
CA LYS A 276 -0.67 -16.17 -0.02
C LYS A 276 -0.45 -17.47 0.75
N LYS A 277 -1.49 -18.26 1.00
CA LYS A 277 -1.38 -19.57 1.68
C LYS A 277 -0.50 -20.54 0.89
N TRP A 278 -0.63 -20.52 -0.44
CA TRP A 278 0.09 -21.43 -1.33
C TRP A 278 1.36 -20.83 -1.93
N SER A 279 1.73 -19.61 -1.56
CA SER A 279 2.73 -18.80 -2.28
C SER A 279 4.12 -19.43 -2.30
N ALA A 280 4.51 -20.16 -1.25
CA ALA A 280 5.74 -20.96 -1.21
C ALA A 280 5.74 -22.07 -2.27
N SER A 281 4.62 -22.81 -2.39
CA SER A 281 4.45 -23.84 -3.43
C SER A 281 4.23 -23.27 -4.83
N PHE A 282 3.81 -22.00 -4.95
CA PHE A 282 3.73 -21.27 -6.22
C PHE A 282 5.08 -20.68 -6.64
N ALA A 283 5.95 -20.35 -5.68
CA ALA A 283 7.27 -19.81 -5.92
C ALA A 283 8.12 -20.74 -6.80
N GLU A 284 8.04 -22.05 -6.55
CA GLU A 284 8.64 -23.12 -7.36
C GLU A 284 7.95 -23.26 -8.74
N ARG A 285 6.66 -22.95 -8.82
CA ARG A 285 5.89 -22.96 -10.09
C ARG A 285 6.04 -21.69 -10.93
N ARG A 286 6.69 -20.64 -10.40
CA ARG A 286 6.85 -19.33 -11.07
C ARG A 286 7.42 -19.54 -12.48
N GLY A 287 8.47 -20.34 -12.60
CA GLY A 287 9.10 -20.64 -13.89
C GLY A 287 8.22 -21.35 -14.93
N ARG A 288 7.07 -21.97 -14.55
CA ARG A 288 6.35 -22.89 -15.45
C ARG A 288 4.98 -22.42 -15.97
N ARG A 289 4.23 -21.52 -15.30
CA ARG A 289 2.82 -21.24 -15.71
C ARG A 289 2.34 -19.79 -15.77
N VAL A 290 2.87 -18.88 -14.95
CA VAL A 290 2.45 -17.47 -14.97
C VAL A 290 3.28 -16.67 -15.97
N ILE A 291 4.57 -16.99 -16.06
CA ILE A 291 5.56 -16.33 -16.92
C ILE A 291 5.52 -16.87 -18.36
N THR A 292 5.35 -18.18 -18.55
CA THR A 292 5.31 -18.84 -19.88
C THR A 292 4.02 -18.57 -20.68
N ARG A 293 3.10 -17.78 -20.13
CA ARG A 293 1.76 -17.51 -20.71
C ARG A 293 1.38 -16.03 -20.74
N LEU A 294 2.26 -15.15 -20.25
CA LEU A 294 2.28 -13.75 -20.63
C LEU A 294 2.96 -13.66 -21.99
#